data_AF-A0A165QEU4-F1
#
_entry.id   AF-A0A165QEU4-F1
#
_cell.length_a   1.000
_cell.length_b   1.000
_cell.length_c   1.000
_cell.angle_alpha   90.00
_cell.angle_beta   90.00
_cell.angle_gamma   90.00
#
_symmetry.space_group_name_H-M   'P 1'
#
loop_
_entity.id
_entity.type
_entity.pdbx_description
1 polymer ?
#
loop_
_entity_poly.entity_id
_entity_poly.type
_entity_poly.pdbx_seq_one_letter_code
_entity_poly.pdbx_strand_id
1 'polypeptide(L)'
;MSIGVAIPKPAGFRVWVIRVTELLELSPYQWSVGSGIGQNALSKFINGKQRDLRLETASLLVEHAQGIAQERGITLPALPAGIAGQSFCSSPIKVA
;
A
#
# COMPACT_ATOMS: atom_id res chain seq x y z
N MET A 1 -8.99 -15.88 -20.59
CA MET A 1 -9.15 -14.73 -19.67
C MET A 1 -7.76 -14.18 -19.38
N SER A 2 -7.37 -13.10 -20.05
CA SER A 2 -6.10 -12.43 -19.76
C SER A 2 -6.25 -11.71 -18.43
N ILE A 3 -5.69 -12.28 -17.37
CA ILE A 3 -5.60 -11.61 -16.07
C ILE A 3 -4.63 -10.45 -16.30
N GLY A 4 -5.17 -9.26 -16.57
CA GLY A 4 -4.37 -8.06 -16.70
C GLY A 4 -3.72 -7.78 -15.36
N VAL A 5 -2.49 -8.26 -15.16
CA VAL A 5 -1.71 -7.97 -13.96
C VAL A 5 -1.30 -6.50 -14.05
N ALA A 6 -2.16 -5.63 -13.52
CA ALA A 6 -1.91 -4.20 -13.47
C ALA A 6 -0.91 -3.93 -12.35
N ILE A 7 0.37 -3.84 -12.70
CA ILE A 7 1.44 -3.51 -11.75
C ILE A 7 1.24 -2.06 -11.29
N PRO A 8 1.08 -1.80 -9.97
CA PRO A 8 0.91 -0.44 -9.46
C PRO A 8 2.18 0.39 -9.71
N LYS A 9 2.02 1.66 -10.10
CA LYS A 9 3.15 2.61 -10.12
C LYS A 9 3.63 2.86 -8.68
N PRO A 10 4.93 3.12 -8.44
CA PRO A 10 5.45 3.35 -7.09
C PRO A 10 4.72 4.44 -6.30
N ALA A 11 4.28 5.52 -6.98
CA ALA A 11 3.48 6.57 -6.36
C ALA A 11 2.11 6.06 -5.90
N GLY A 12 1.44 5.21 -6.69
CA GLY A 12 0.18 4.59 -6.31
C GLY A 12 0.36 3.60 -5.15
N PHE A 13 1.44 2.82 -5.18
CA PHE A 13 1.80 1.95 -4.07
C PHE A 13 2.06 2.74 -2.78
N ARG A 14 2.72 3.91 -2.85
CA ARG A 14 2.92 4.78 -1.69
C ARG A 14 1.61 5.25 -1.07
N VAL A 15 0.67 5.70 -1.90
CA VAL A 15 -0.66 6.12 -1.43
C VAL A 15 -1.38 4.95 -0.75
N TRP A 16 -1.28 3.76 -1.33
CA TRP A 16 -1.82 2.55 -0.72
C TRP A 16 -1.18 2.26 0.64
N VAL A 17 0.15 2.31 0.75
CA VAL A 17 0.87 2.11 2.03
C VAL A 17 0.40 3.10 3.09
N ILE A 18 0.27 4.39 2.76
CA ILE A 18 -0.20 5.42 3.70
C ILE A 18 -1.62 5.11 4.21
N ARG A 19 -2.53 4.76 3.30
CA ARG A 19 -3.90 4.39 3.68
C ARG A 19 -3.96 3.15 4.55
N VAL A 20 -3.11 2.17 4.29
CA VAL A 20 -3.03 0.95 5.09
C VAL A 20 -2.46 1.22 6.47
N THR A 21 -1.44 2.08 6.61
CA THR A 21 -0.98 2.52 7.95
C THR A 21 -2.09 3.16 8.76
N GLU A 22 -2.89 4.02 8.13
CA GLU A 22 -4.01 4.70 8.78
C GLU A 22 -5.11 3.71 9.15
N LEU A 23 -5.52 2.84 8.23
CA LEU A 23 -6.60 1.88 8.43
C LEU A 23 -6.28 0.81 9.48
N LEU A 24 -5.03 0.34 9.51
CA LEU A 24 -4.58 -0.66 10.48
C LEU A 24 -4.01 -0.03 11.76
N GLU A 25 -4.03 1.30 11.86
CA GLU A 25 -3.46 2.07 12.97
C GLU A 25 -2.01 1.65 13.30
N LEU A 26 -1.22 1.37 12.25
CA LEU A 26 0.16 0.90 12.38
C LEU A 26 1.12 2.09 12.34
N SER A 27 1.99 2.18 13.34
CA SER A 27 3.16 3.05 13.20
C SER A 27 4.11 2.49 12.14
N PRO A 28 4.86 3.35 11.43
CA PRO A 28 5.90 2.91 10.49
C PRO A 28 6.94 1.99 11.14
N TYR A 29 7.17 2.13 12.44
CA TYR A 29 8.04 1.26 13.21
C TYR A 29 7.45 -0.15 13.39
N GLN A 30 6.21 -0.26 13.88
CA GLN A 30 5.54 -1.56 14.07
C GLN A 30 5.44 -2.34 12.76
N TRP A 31 5.11 -1.65 11.67
CA TRP A 31 5.01 -2.31 10.37
C TRP A 31 6.39 -2.74 9.86
N SER A 32 7.41 -1.91 10.02
CA SER A 32 8.80 -2.26 9.67
C SER A 32 9.29 -3.50 10.40
N VAL A 33 9.07 -3.58 11.73
CA VAL A 33 9.46 -4.74 12.54
C VAL A 33 8.69 -6.00 12.12
N GLY A 34 7.37 -5.90 11.99
CA GLY A 34 6.53 -7.06 11.67
C GLY A 34 6.74 -7.61 10.26
N SER A 35 7.09 -6.75 9.30
CA SER A 35 7.41 -7.15 7.92
C SER A 35 8.88 -7.51 7.68
N GLY A 36 9.76 -7.34 8.68
CA GLY A 36 11.19 -7.59 8.52
C GLY A 36 11.93 -6.57 7.63
N ILE A 37 11.35 -5.40 7.42
CA ILE A 37 11.89 -4.36 6.53
C ILE A 37 12.64 -3.32 7.34
N GLY A 38 13.77 -2.82 6.84
CA GLY A 38 14.48 -1.73 7.49
C GLY A 38 13.63 -0.48 7.65
N GLN A 39 13.47 0.02 8.88
CA GLN A 39 12.64 1.19 9.23
C GLN A 39 12.93 2.42 8.36
N ASN A 40 14.21 2.61 8.03
CA ASN A 40 14.65 3.72 7.19
C ASN A 40 14.08 3.65 5.77
N ALA A 41 13.92 2.46 5.20
CA ALA A 41 13.37 2.29 3.85
C ALA A 41 11.88 2.64 3.81
N LEU A 42 11.10 2.11 4.74
CA LEU A 42 9.66 2.39 4.84
C LEU A 42 9.40 3.88 5.12
N SER A 43 10.12 4.45 6.10
CA SER A 43 9.98 5.87 6.43
C SER A 43 10.37 6.79 5.27
N LYS A 44 11.48 6.53 4.57
CA LYS A 44 11.86 7.31 3.39
C LYS A 44 10.86 7.16 2.25
N PHE A 45 10.30 5.97 2.07
CA PHE A 45 9.31 5.72 1.03
C PHE A 45 8.00 6.47 1.30
N ILE A 46 7.46 6.40 2.52
CA ILE A 46 6.25 7.13 2.93
C ILE A 46 6.45 8.64 2.77
N ASN A 47 7.58 9.17 3.25
CA ASN A 47 7.90 10.60 3.16
C ASN A 47 8.32 11.07 1.76
N GLY A 48 8.27 10.21 0.75
CA GLY A 48 8.65 10.56 -0.63
C GLY A 48 10.14 10.80 -0.88
N LYS A 49 10.99 10.61 0.12
CA LYS A 49 12.46 10.70 0.00
C LYS A 49 13.06 9.54 -0.80
N GLN A 50 12.33 8.42 -0.89
CA GLN A 50 12.66 7.29 -1.74
C GLN A 50 11.53 7.06 -2.74
N ARG A 51 11.87 6.99 -4.03
CA ARG A 51 10.89 6.91 -5.13
C ARG A 51 10.22 5.55 -5.21
N ASP A 52 10.97 4.50 -4.97
CA ASP A 52 10.61 3.11 -5.22
C ASP A 52 11.08 2.19 -4.10
N LEU A 53 10.40 1.07 -3.93
CA LEU A 53 10.83 -0.02 -3.07
C LEU A 53 11.22 -1.20 -3.95
N ARG A 54 12.17 -2.01 -3.47
CA ARG A 54 12.45 -3.30 -4.10
C ARG A 54 11.19 -4.15 -4.05
N LEU A 55 10.97 -4.96 -5.08
CA LEU A 55 9.77 -5.79 -5.20
C LEU A 55 9.59 -6.72 -3.99
N GLU A 56 10.67 -7.33 -3.53
CA GLU A 56 10.70 -8.16 -2.32
C GLU A 56 10.19 -7.39 -1.09
N THR A 57 10.71 -6.18 -0.87
CA THR A 57 10.27 -5.29 0.22
C THR A 57 8.78 -4.92 0.09
N ALA A 58 8.31 -4.64 -1.13
CA ALA A 58 6.91 -4.36 -1.37
C ALA A 58 6.01 -5.60 -1.09
N SER A 59 6.44 -6.80 -1.47
CA SER A 59 5.73 -8.05 -1.21
C SER A 59 5.57 -8.29 0.29
N LEU A 60 6.66 -8.18 1.04
CA LEU A 60 6.65 -8.36 2.50
C LEU A 60 5.71 -7.38 3.22
N LEU A 61 5.64 -6.11 2.77
CA LEU A 61 4.66 -5.15 3.32
C LEU A 61 3.23 -5.60 3.07
N VAL A 62 2.94 -6.08 1.85
CA VAL A 62 1.60 -6.48 1.44
C VAL A 62 1.17 -7.74 2.18
N GLU A 63 2.02 -8.76 2.24
CA GLU A 63 1.76 -10.02 2.97
C GLU A 63 1.49 -9.76 4.45
N HIS A 64 2.33 -8.95 5.08
CA HIS A 64 2.15 -8.60 6.49
C HIS A 64 0.86 -7.80 6.74
N ALA A 65 0.55 -6.83 5.87
CA ALA A 65 -0.71 -6.09 5.97
C ALA A 65 -1.93 -7.00 5.78
N GLN A 66 -1.86 -7.95 4.85
CA GLN A 66 -2.92 -8.94 4.63
C GLN A 66 -3.11 -9.83 5.85
N GLY A 67 -2.03 -10.28 6.48
CA GLY A 67 -2.09 -11.05 7.73
C GLY A 67 -2.82 -10.28 8.83
N ILE A 68 -2.40 -9.04 9.11
CA ILE A 68 -3.05 -8.19 10.12
C ILE A 68 -4.52 -7.93 9.77
N ALA A 69 -4.82 -7.65 8.52
CA ALA A 69 -6.18 -7.39 8.08
C ALA A 69 -7.08 -8.62 8.26
N GLN A 70 -6.57 -9.80 7.95
CA GLN A 70 -7.26 -11.07 8.16
C GLN A 70 -7.50 -11.34 9.64
N GLU A 71 -6.49 -11.15 10.49
CA GLU A 71 -6.60 -11.30 11.96
C GLU A 71 -7.64 -10.36 12.57
N ARG A 72 -7.76 -9.15 12.03
CA ARG A 72 -8.67 -8.10 12.52
C ARG A 72 -10.03 -8.07 11.82
N GLY A 73 -10.25 -8.92 10.81
CA GLY A 73 -11.47 -8.88 9.99
C GLY A 73 -11.65 -7.59 9.19
N ILE A 74 -10.55 -6.88 8.89
CA ILE A 74 -10.54 -5.62 8.14
C ILE A 74 -10.35 -5.92 6.65
N THR A 75 -11.07 -5.22 5.79
CA THR A 75 -10.85 -5.29 4.34
C THR A 75 -9.84 -4.23 3.92
N LEU A 76 -8.71 -4.65 3.34
CA LEU A 76 -7.71 -3.70 2.81
C LEU A 76 -8.20 -3.01 1.54
N PRO A 77 -7.79 -1.75 1.30
CA PRO A 77 -8.06 -1.09 0.02
C PRO A 77 -7.36 -1.85 -1.11
N ALA A 78 -7.97 -1.86 -2.30
CA ALA A 78 -7.35 -2.44 -3.47
C ALA A 78 -6.06 -1.68 -3.85
N LEU A 79 -5.04 -2.41 -4.31
CA LEU A 79 -3.85 -1.79 -4.90
C LEU A 79 -4.24 -1.06 -6.20
N PRO A 80 -3.85 0.21 -6.38
CA PRO A 80 -4.23 0.97 -7.56
C PRO A 80 -3.60 0.37 -8.81
N ALA A 81 -4.44 -0.13 -9.72
CA ALA A 81 -4.02 -0.66 -11.02
C ALA A 81 -3.30 0.43 -11.83
N GLY A 82 -1.99 0.27 -12.06
CA GLY A 82 -1.19 1.20 -12.84
C GLY A 82 -1.32 0.94 -14.34
N ILE A 83 -2.48 1.17 -14.94
CA ILE A 83 -2.58 1.18 -16.41
C ILE A 83 -2.19 2.59 -16.88
N ALA A 84 -1.32 2.71 -17.89
CA ALA A 84 -1.01 4.00 -18.49
C ALA A 84 -2.32 4.72 -18.89
N GLY A 85 -2.63 5.82 -18.21
CA GLY A 85 -3.66 6.77 -18.66
C GLY A 85 -5.11 6.51 -18.24
N GLN A 86 -5.41 6.27 -16.97
CA GLN A 86 -6.79 6.49 -16.50
C GLN A 86 -6.84 7.44 -15.30
N SER A 87 -7.49 8.57 -15.56
CA SER A 87 -7.82 9.64 -14.62
C SER A 87 -8.50 9.10 -13.37
N PHE A 88 -8.15 9.70 -12.23
CA PHE A 88 -8.92 9.60 -11.00
C PHE A 88 -10.36 10.07 -11.28
N CYS A 89 -11.28 9.14 -11.52
CA CYS A 89 -12.70 9.45 -11.39
C CYS A 89 -13.01 9.52 -9.89
N SER A 90 -12.97 10.74 -9.36
CA SER A 90 -13.63 11.12 -8.13
C SER A 90 -15.11 10.73 -8.22
N SER A 91 -15.52 9.67 -7.54
CA SER A 91 -16.92 9.54 -7.16
C SER A 91 -17.17 10.47 -5.97
N PRO A 92 -18.08 11.45 -6.07
CA PRO A 92 -18.49 12.21 -4.90
C PRO A 92 -19.21 11.27 -3.95
N ILE A 93 -18.76 11.23 -2.70
CA ILE A 93 -19.50 10.67 -1.58
C ILE A 93 -20.81 11.47 -1.50
N LYS A 94 -21.92 10.89 -1.96
CA LYS A 94 -23.25 11.40 -1.65
C LYS A 94 -23.54 11.07 -0.19
N VAL A 95 -23.45 12.08 0.66
CA VAL A 95 -24.12 12.08 1.97
C VAL A 95 -25.57 12.51 1.71
N ALA A 96 -26.48 11.76 2.33
CA ALA A 96 -27.95 11.82 2.33
C ALA A 96 -28.62 13.11 1.82
#